data_AF-A0A2W6XQN7-F1
#
_entry.id   AF-A0A2W6XQN7-F1
#
_cell.length_a   1.000
_cell.length_b   1.000
_cell.length_c   1.000
_cell.angle_alpha   90.00
_cell.angle_beta   90.00
_cell.angle_gamma   90.00
#
_symmetry.space_group_name_H-M   'P 1'
#
loop_
_entity.id
_entity.type
_entity.pdbx_description
1 polymer ?
#
loop_
_entity_poly.entity_id
_entity_poly.type
_entity_poly.pdbx_seq_one_letter_code
_entity_poly.pdbx_strand_id
1 'polypeptide(L)'
;MIGKEFVFGKWNERGGTETHLKYLGQVKTSTGKIHKIMNSVWIWGLSSRATNRILVFNERNQYLGNYYVTLDTDLPTELKNGVLFFKNTDINCDKNLVSKINLKKGLPKQFFRKCENEYGDIYSFDGIN
;
A
#
# COMPACT_ATOMS: atom_id res chain seq x y z
N MET A 1 9.03 4.56 13.18
CA MET A 1 8.59 3.32 13.85
C MET A 1 7.84 2.49 12.82
N ILE A 2 8.26 1.23 12.59
CA ILE A 2 7.61 0.35 11.61
C ILE A 2 6.26 -0.12 12.17
N GLY A 3 5.23 -0.16 11.32
CA GLY A 3 3.91 -0.66 11.66
C GLY A 3 3.04 0.30 12.48
N LYS A 4 3.60 1.42 12.96
CA LYS A 4 2.83 2.47 13.63
C LYS A 4 2.11 3.33 12.61
N GLU A 5 0.85 3.60 12.87
CA GLU A 5 0.02 4.52 12.11
C GLU A 5 0.12 5.94 12.68
N PHE A 6 0.10 6.91 11.78
CA PHE A 6 0.06 8.34 12.07
C PHE A 6 -1.14 8.94 11.35
N VAL A 7 -1.97 9.66 12.10
CA VAL A 7 -3.17 10.32 11.58
C VAL A 7 -2.95 11.82 11.57
N PHE A 8 -3.24 12.45 10.43
CA PHE A 8 -3.11 13.89 10.23
C PHE A 8 -4.42 14.48 9.75
N GLY A 9 -4.80 15.62 10.32
CA GLY A 9 -6.11 16.23 10.07
C GLY A 9 -7.22 15.52 10.83
N LYS A 10 -8.45 15.91 10.52
CA LYS A 10 -9.68 15.33 11.09
C LYS A 10 -10.80 15.52 10.10
N TRP A 11 -11.32 14.41 9.58
CA TRP A 11 -12.48 14.43 8.71
C TRP A 11 -13.77 14.43 9.55
N ASN A 12 -14.80 15.13 9.08
CA ASN A 12 -16.15 15.00 9.62
C ASN A 12 -17.19 15.29 8.53
N GLU A 13 -18.47 15.07 8.85
CA GLU A 13 -19.60 15.26 7.92
C GLU A 13 -19.74 16.70 7.41
N ARG A 14 -19.17 17.69 8.11
CA ARG A 14 -19.15 19.09 7.70
C ARG A 14 -17.95 19.43 6.79
N GLY A 15 -17.09 18.45 6.51
CA GLY A 15 -15.93 18.57 5.64
C GLY A 15 -14.59 18.32 6.35
N GLY A 16 -13.51 18.76 5.70
CA GLY A 16 -12.13 18.50 6.11
C GLY A 16 -11.52 17.29 5.40
N THR A 17 -10.30 16.95 5.79
CA THR A 17 -9.58 15.78 5.28
C THR A 17 -8.81 15.12 6.41
N GLU A 18 -8.60 13.82 6.28
CA GLU A 18 -7.82 13.02 7.21
C GLU A 18 -6.88 12.10 6.45
N THR A 19 -5.62 12.00 6.88
CA THR A 19 -4.62 11.15 6.24
C THR A 19 -4.03 10.19 7.25
N HIS A 20 -4.14 8.91 6.96
CA HIS A 20 -3.55 7.83 7.74
C HIS A 20 -2.32 7.33 7.01
N LEU A 21 -1.16 7.40 7.67
CA LEU A 21 0.12 6.95 7.14
C LEU A 21 0.68 5.83 7.99
N LYS A 22 1.04 4.72 7.36
CA LYS A 22 1.66 3.57 8.03
C LYS A 22 2.93 3.15 7.30
N TYR A 23 4.08 3.37 7.93
CA TYR A 23 5.37 2.93 7.40
C TYR A 23 5.56 1.43 7.61
N LEU A 24 5.73 0.67 6.52
CA LEU A 24 5.87 -0.79 6.58
C LEU A 24 7.32 -1.26 6.68
N GLY A 25 8.28 -0.40 6.35
CA GLY A 25 9.70 -0.71 6.39
C GLY A 25 10.40 -0.44 5.06
N GLN A 26 11.60 -1.00 4.92
CA GLN A 26 12.41 -0.86 3.72
C GLN A 26 12.88 -2.22 3.19
N VAL A 27 13.16 -2.26 1.89
CA VAL A 27 13.71 -3.42 1.19
C VAL A 27 14.92 -3.00 0.37
N LYS A 28 16.00 -3.78 0.45
CA LYS A 28 17.15 -3.68 -0.46
C LYS A 28 16.97 -4.71 -1.57
N THR A 29 17.00 -4.25 -2.82
CA THR A 29 16.94 -5.11 -4.01
C THR A 29 18.27 -5.83 -4.24
N SER A 30 18.28 -6.84 -5.10
CA SER A 30 19.49 -7.54 -5.55
C SER A 30 20.47 -6.61 -6.28
N THR A 31 19.97 -5.51 -6.87
CA THR A 31 20.80 -4.47 -7.50
C THR A 31 21.37 -3.45 -6.50
N GLY A 32 21.03 -3.56 -5.21
CA GLY A 32 21.46 -2.65 -4.17
C GLY A 32 20.55 -1.43 -3.95
N LYS A 33 19.60 -1.14 -4.86
CA LYS A 33 18.59 -0.09 -4.66
C LYS A 33 17.78 -0.35 -3.39
N ILE A 34 17.51 0.70 -2.60
CA ILE A 34 16.68 0.64 -1.39
C ILE A 34 15.35 1.35 -1.65
N HIS A 35 14.26 0.66 -1.32
CA HIS A 35 12.90 1.20 -1.36
C HIS A 35 12.30 1.21 0.04
N LYS A 36 11.70 2.33 0.43
CA LYS A 36 10.93 2.54 1.66
C LYS A 36 9.45 2.50 1.29
N ILE A 37 8.67 1.68 2.00
CA ILE A 37 7.27 1.41 1.68
C ILE A 37 6.35 1.96 2.76
N MET A 38 5.32 2.68 2.36
CA MET A 38 4.34 3.29 3.25
C MET A 38 2.93 3.14 2.67
N ASN A 39 1.98 2.76 3.51
CA ASN A 39 0.57 2.86 3.16
C ASN A 39 0.07 4.28 3.43
N SER A 40 -0.79 4.77 2.55
CA SER A 40 -1.47 6.05 2.68
C SER A 40 -2.95 5.87 2.39
N VAL A 41 -3.79 6.24 3.36
CA VAL A 41 -5.23 6.40 3.19
C VAL A 41 -5.54 7.88 3.36
N TRP A 42 -6.03 8.53 2.31
CA TRP A 42 -6.48 9.91 2.39
C TRP A 42 -7.99 9.97 2.27
N ILE A 43 -8.65 10.35 3.36
CA ILE A 43 -10.09 10.51 3.48
C ILE A 43 -10.45 11.97 3.15
N TRP A 44 -11.36 12.15 2.22
CA TRP A 44 -11.72 13.47 1.70
C TRP A 44 -13.15 13.52 1.16
N GLY A 45 -13.63 14.76 0.96
CA GLY A 45 -14.96 15.04 0.42
C GLY A 45 -16.09 14.76 1.42
N LEU A 46 -17.30 15.22 1.11
CA LEU A 46 -18.44 15.11 2.02
C LEU A 46 -18.96 13.66 2.18
N SER A 47 -18.63 12.77 1.23
CA SER A 47 -19.03 11.37 1.25
C SER A 47 -17.95 10.44 1.81
N SER A 48 -16.95 10.95 2.54
CA SER A 48 -15.84 10.16 3.12
C SER A 48 -15.14 9.25 2.12
N ARG A 49 -14.82 9.78 0.93
CA ARG A 49 -14.08 8.99 -0.07
C ARG A 49 -12.65 8.79 0.41
N ALA A 50 -12.11 7.60 0.15
CA ALA A 50 -10.72 7.27 0.45
C ALA A 50 -9.90 7.14 -0.84
N THR A 51 -8.75 7.80 -0.88
CA THR A 51 -7.69 7.56 -1.86
C THR A 51 -6.63 6.70 -1.20
N ASN A 52 -6.47 5.46 -1.67
CA ASN A 52 -5.57 4.48 -1.07
C ASN A 52 -4.33 4.28 -1.94
N ARG A 53 -3.15 4.40 -1.34
CA ARG A 53 -1.87 4.26 -2.05
C ARG A 53 -0.84 3.49 -1.26
N ILE A 54 -0.07 2.67 -1.97
CA ILE A 54 1.21 2.14 -1.51
C ILE A 54 2.29 3.10 -2.03
N LEU A 55 2.76 3.99 -1.18
CA LEU A 55 3.79 4.97 -1.50
C LEU A 55 5.19 4.34 -1.44
N VAL A 56 6.02 4.68 -2.42
CA VAL A 56 7.39 4.19 -2.52
C VAL A 56 8.36 5.37 -2.52
N PHE A 57 9.35 5.30 -1.64
CA PHE A 57 10.43 6.28 -1.54
C PHE A 57 11.79 5.59 -1.69
N ASN A 58 12.83 6.33 -2.07
CA ASN A 58 14.20 5.83 -2.05
C ASN A 58 14.85 5.99 -0.66
N GLU A 59 16.12 5.59 -0.54
CA GLU A 59 16.91 5.73 0.70
C GLU A 59 16.96 7.17 1.23
N ARG A 60 16.97 8.16 0.33
CA ARG A 60 17.01 9.59 0.63
C ARG A 60 15.63 10.19 0.94
N ASN A 61 14.59 9.36 1.12
CA ASN A 61 13.19 9.76 1.30
C ASN A 61 12.60 10.55 0.10
N GLN A 62 13.19 10.41 -1.10
CA GLN A 62 12.60 11.00 -2.30
C GLN A 62 11.50 10.07 -2.80
N TYR A 63 10.33 10.65 -3.09
CA TYR A 63 9.19 9.93 -3.62
C TYR A 63 9.51 9.42 -5.03
N LEU A 64 9.30 8.13 -5.26
CA LEU A 64 9.54 7.46 -6.54
C LEU A 64 8.25 7.19 -7.30
N GLY A 65 7.14 7.01 -6.60
CA GLY A 65 5.88 6.61 -7.19
C GLY A 65 4.96 5.90 -6.21
N ASN A 66 3.86 5.36 -6.73
CA ASN A 66 2.88 4.65 -5.93
C ASN A 66 2.18 3.52 -6.71
N TYR A 67 1.54 2.62 -5.96
CA TYR A 67 0.42 1.83 -6.47
C TYR A 67 -0.86 2.42 -5.93
N TYR A 68 -1.77 2.83 -6.80
CA TYR A 68 -3.14 3.18 -6.42
C TYR A 68 -3.92 1.89 -6.20
N VAL A 69 -4.50 1.72 -5.01
CA VAL A 69 -5.33 0.55 -4.70
C VAL A 69 -6.78 0.96 -4.47
N THR A 70 -7.72 0.04 -4.69
CA THR A 70 -9.14 0.37 -4.71
C THR A 70 -9.65 0.65 -3.30
N LEU A 71 -9.49 -0.31 -2.39
CA LEU A 71 -9.94 -0.23 -1.00
C LEU A 71 -8.74 -0.11 -0.04
N ASP A 72 -8.99 0.37 1.17
CA ASP A 72 -8.00 0.37 2.25
C ASP A 72 -7.62 -1.06 2.67
N THR A 73 -8.58 -1.99 2.59
CA THR A 73 -8.39 -3.44 2.76
C THR A 73 -7.46 -4.06 1.70
N ASP A 74 -7.21 -3.36 0.59
CA ASP A 74 -6.29 -3.80 -0.47
C ASP A 74 -4.83 -3.41 -0.19
N LEU A 75 -4.59 -2.62 0.85
CA LEU A 75 -3.24 -2.24 1.27
C LEU A 75 -2.50 -3.43 1.90
N PRO A 76 -1.17 -3.52 1.73
CA PRO A 76 -0.38 -4.57 2.36
C PRO A 76 -0.37 -4.39 3.88
N THR A 77 -0.48 -5.49 4.61
CA THR A 77 -0.49 -5.48 6.07
C THR A 77 0.92 -5.36 6.66
N GLU A 78 1.92 -5.89 5.95
CA GLU A 78 3.31 -5.91 6.40
C GLU A 78 4.30 -6.07 5.24
N LEU A 79 5.54 -5.62 5.48
CA LEU A 79 6.71 -5.92 4.66
C LEU A 79 7.66 -6.79 5.51
N LYS A 80 7.90 -8.03 5.10
CA LYS A 80 8.79 -8.95 5.81
C LYS A 80 9.75 -9.62 4.84
N ASN A 81 11.05 -9.54 5.12
CA ASN A 81 12.10 -10.15 4.31
C ASN A 81 12.04 -9.78 2.82
N GLY A 82 11.67 -8.53 2.51
CA GLY A 82 11.53 -8.03 1.13
C GLY A 82 10.27 -8.51 0.40
N VAL A 83 9.32 -9.12 1.10
CA VAL A 83 8.03 -9.54 0.58
C VAL A 83 6.93 -8.70 1.22
N LEU A 84 6.08 -8.08 0.40
CA LEU A 84 4.83 -7.47 0.85
C LEU A 84 3.76 -8.53 0.99
N PHE A 85 3.08 -8.54 2.13
CA PHE A 85 1.98 -9.44 2.42
C PHE A 85 0.67 -8.67 2.43
N PHE A 86 -0.28 -9.18 1.65
CA PHE A 86 -1.63 -8.66 1.52
C PHE A 86 -2.59 -9.69 2.08
N LYS A 87 -3.10 -9.44 3.29
CA LYS A 87 -4.13 -10.27 3.91
C LYS A 87 -5.48 -9.70 3.52
N ASN A 88 -6.41 -10.57 3.13
CA ASN A 88 -7.76 -10.14 2.81
C ASN A 88 -8.54 -9.87 4.11
N THR A 89 -8.85 -8.60 4.34
CA THR A 89 -9.70 -8.17 5.47
C THR A 89 -11.11 -7.76 5.04
N ASP A 90 -11.35 -7.64 3.73
CA ASP A 90 -12.68 -7.42 3.16
C ASP A 90 -13.60 -8.63 3.44
N ILE A 91 -14.89 -8.36 3.63
CA ILE A 91 -15.88 -9.41 3.90
C ILE A 91 -16.22 -10.23 2.65
N ASN A 92 -16.00 -9.68 1.46
CA ASN A 92 -16.29 -10.31 0.17
C ASN A 92 -15.09 -11.08 -0.40
N CYS A 93 -13.95 -11.10 0.29
CA CYS A 93 -12.76 -11.86 -0.12
C CYS A 93 -12.50 -13.04 0.83
N ASP A 94 -11.83 -14.07 0.31
CA ASP A 94 -11.41 -15.22 1.13
C ASP A 94 -10.30 -14.78 2.09
N LYS A 95 -10.63 -14.81 3.39
CA LYS A 95 -9.77 -14.41 4.52
C LYS A 95 -8.59 -15.34 4.75
N ASN A 96 -8.62 -16.56 4.19
CA ASN A 96 -7.52 -17.51 4.28
C ASN A 96 -6.44 -17.26 3.21
N LEU A 97 -6.74 -16.44 2.19
CA LEU A 97 -5.79 -16.10 1.14
C LEU A 97 -4.86 -14.96 1.57
N VAL A 98 -3.59 -15.10 1.19
CA VAL A 98 -2.56 -14.08 1.37
C VAL A 98 -1.79 -13.91 0.06
N SER A 99 -1.94 -12.76 -0.57
CA SER A 99 -1.13 -12.39 -1.74
C SER A 99 0.25 -11.92 -1.28
N LYS A 100 1.31 -12.33 -2.01
CA LYS A 100 2.71 -12.09 -1.63
C LYS A 100 3.47 -11.50 -2.81
N ILE A 101 4.00 -10.29 -2.65
CA ILE A 101 4.74 -9.60 -3.71
C ILE A 101 6.20 -9.43 -3.29
N ASN A 102 7.11 -10.08 -4.02
CA ASN A 102 8.54 -10.04 -3.73
C ASN A 102 9.21 -8.84 -4.40
N LEU A 103 9.72 -7.92 -3.59
CA LEU A 103 10.36 -6.69 -4.04
C LEU A 103 11.89 -6.80 -4.16
N LYS A 104 12.48 -7.97 -3.85
CA LYS A 104 13.94 -8.14 -3.92
C LYS A 104 14.50 -7.98 -5.33
N LYS A 105 13.69 -8.21 -6.38
CA LYS A 105 14.09 -8.02 -7.78
C LYS A 105 13.75 -6.63 -8.34
N GLY A 106 13.29 -5.70 -7.49
CA GLY A 106 12.82 -4.39 -7.89
C GLY A 106 11.31 -4.24 -7.70
N LEU A 107 10.79 -3.05 -8.04
CA LEU A 107 9.36 -2.77 -7.99
C LEU A 107 8.69 -3.39 -9.23
N PRO A 108 7.70 -4.29 -9.06
CA PRO A 108 6.98 -4.84 -10.19
C PRO A 108 6.18 -3.73 -10.90
N LYS A 109 6.17 -3.71 -12.25
CA LYS A 109 5.32 -2.77 -12.99
C LYS A 109 3.84 -2.97 -12.66
N GLN A 110 3.44 -4.22 -12.46
CA GLN A 110 2.09 -4.62 -12.09
C GLN A 110 2.14 -5.84 -11.17
N PHE A 111 1.13 -6.00 -10.33
CA PHE A 111 0.91 -7.24 -9.59
C PHE A 111 -0.57 -7.55 -9.48
N PHE A 112 -0.89 -8.84 -9.38
CA PHE A 112 -2.24 -9.32 -9.11
C PHE A 112 -2.42 -9.57 -7.62
N ARG A 113 -3.50 -9.04 -7.03
CA ARG A 113 -3.94 -9.32 -5.66
C ARG A 113 -5.20 -10.18 -5.73
N LYS A 114 -5.07 -11.43 -5.30
CA LYS A 114 -6.16 -12.42 -5.28
C LYS A 114 -7.16 -12.12 -4.16
N CYS A 115 -8.44 -12.01 -4.49
CA CYS A 115 -9.54 -11.82 -3.54
C CYS A 115 -10.20 -13.17 -3.21
N GLU A 116 -10.67 -13.89 -4.22
CA GLU A 116 -11.34 -15.19 -4.07
C GLU A 116 -11.25 -15.97 -5.39
N ASN A 117 -10.94 -17.28 -5.35
CA ASN A 117 -10.76 -18.09 -6.57
C ASN A 117 -9.92 -17.32 -7.60
N GLU A 118 -10.18 -17.39 -8.90
CA GLU A 118 -9.38 -16.65 -9.89
C GLU A 118 -9.71 -15.13 -9.97
N TYR A 119 -10.50 -14.59 -9.04
CA TYR A 119 -10.86 -13.18 -8.99
C TYR A 119 -9.91 -12.36 -8.11
N GLY A 120 -9.73 -11.10 -8.51
CA GLY A 120 -8.89 -10.14 -7.83
C GLY A 120 -8.61 -8.94 -8.71
N ASP A 121 -7.69 -8.10 -8.24
CA ASP A 121 -7.36 -6.83 -8.88
C ASP A 121 -5.91 -6.82 -9.37
N ILE A 122 -5.68 -6.09 -10.46
CA ILE A 122 -4.34 -5.79 -10.96
C ILE A 122 -3.99 -4.35 -10.61
N TYR A 123 -2.91 -4.19 -9.87
CA TYR A 123 -2.40 -2.87 -9.48
C TYR A 123 -1.14 -2.54 -10.26
N SER A 124 -1.06 -1.32 -10.78
CA SER A 124 0.07 -0.83 -11.58
C SER A 124 0.89 0.19 -10.80
N PHE A 125 2.22 0.14 -10.98
CA PHE A 125 3.11 1.15 -10.44
C PHE A 125 3.08 2.41 -11.32
N ASP A 126 2.72 3.52 -10.71
CA ASP A 126 2.78 4.85 -11.29
C ASP A 126 3.98 5.59 -10.69
N GLY A 127 5.06 5.68 -11.47
CA GLY A 127 6.30 6.33 -11.04
C GLY A 127 7.54 5.93 -11.81
N ILE A 128 8.70 6.22 -11.21
CA ILE A 128 10.03 6.01 -11.78
C ILE A 128 10.67 4.79 -11.10
N ASN A 129 11.19 3.85 -11.88
CA ASN A 129 11.78 2.58 -11.43
C ASN A 129 13.28 2.50 -11.73
#